data_AF-A0A2R7R182-F1
#
_entry.id   AF-A0A2R7R182-F1
#
_cell.length_a   1.000
_cell.length_b   1.000
_cell.length_c   1.000
_cell.angle_alpha   90.00
_cell.angle_beta   90.00
_cell.angle_gamma   90.00
#
_symmetry.space_group_name_H-M   'P 1'
#
loop_
_entity.id
_entity.type
_entity.pdbx_description
1 polymer ?
#
loop_
_entity_poly.entity_id
_entity_poly.type
_entity_poly.pdbx_seq_one_letter_code
_entity_poly.pdbx_strand_id
1 'polypeptide(L)' 'DYLRVRVGVGRPPGRMETADYVLRDFGTAERKDLPFLLDEAADAVEMLVKEGLTAAQQKFHPAKTDVP' A
#
# COMPACT_ATOMS: atom_id res chain seq x y z
N ASP A 1 -3.59 1.83 -21.45
CA ASP A 1 -3.07 2.66 -20.36
C ASP A 1 -4.15 2.75 -19.28
N TYR A 2 -3.83 2.54 -18.01
CA TYR A 2 -4.80 2.57 -16.91
C TYR A 2 -4.15 2.86 -15.56
N LEU A 3 -4.90 3.49 -14.66
CA LEU A 3 -4.45 3.85 -13.32
C LEU A 3 -4.63 2.68 -12.35
N ARG A 4 -3.73 2.56 -11.37
CA ARG A 4 -3.79 1.54 -10.32
C ARG A 4 -3.32 2.10 -8.98
N VAL A 5 -4.00 1.72 -7.91
CA VAL A 5 -3.52 1.89 -6.54
C VAL A 5 -2.77 0.62 -6.15
N ARG A 6 -1.56 0.75 -5.60
CA ARG A 6 -0.70 -0.38 -5.22
C ARG A 6 -0.65 -0.47 -3.71
N VAL A 7 -1.18 -1.55 -3.16
CA VAL A 7 -1.13 -1.84 -1.73
C VAL A 7 -0.01 -2.84 -1.48
N GLY A 8 0.95 -2.47 -0.63
CA GLY A 8 2.09 -3.32 -0.32
C GLY A 8 1.70 -4.43 0.65
N VAL A 9 2.03 -5.68 0.32
CA VAL A 9 1.84 -6.85 1.23
C VAL A 9 3.07 -7.13 2.09
N GLY A 10 4.08 -6.25 2.08
CA GLY A 10 5.35 -6.44 2.76
C GLY A 10 6.42 -7.14 1.91
N ARG A 11 7.43 -7.71 2.56
CA ARG A 11 8.53 -8.44 1.92
C ARG A 11 8.78 -9.78 2.61
N PRO A 12 9.12 -10.84 1.86
CA PRO A 12 9.46 -12.12 2.45
C PRO A 12 10.63 -11.99 3.43
N PRO A 13 10.55 -12.56 4.64
CA PRO A 13 11.66 -12.55 5.58
C PRO A 13 12.76 -13.53 5.15
N GLY A 14 14.02 -13.07 5.19
CA GLY A 14 15.18 -13.92 4.95
C GLY A 14 15.21 -14.53 3.54
N ARG A 15 15.29 -15.87 3.47
CA ARG A 15 15.36 -16.65 2.22
C ARG A 15 14.01 -17.29 1.84
N MET A 16 12.90 -16.78 2.35
CA MET A 16 11.56 -17.27 1.98
C MET A 16 11.27 -16.99 0.50
N GLU A 17 10.73 -17.98 -0.20
CA GLU A 17 10.28 -17.80 -1.58
C GLU A 17 9.13 -16.81 -1.66
N THR A 18 9.15 -15.97 -2.69
CA THR A 18 8.15 -14.88 -2.81
C THR A 18 6.75 -15.44 -3.05
N ALA A 19 6.64 -16.53 -3.82
CA ALA A 19 5.37 -17.21 -4.05
C ALA A 19 4.74 -17.70 -2.73
N ASP A 20 5.53 -18.31 -1.86
CA ASP A 20 5.07 -18.77 -0.55
C ASP A 20 4.63 -17.60 0.34
N TYR A 21 5.36 -16.47 0.30
CA TYR A 21 5.03 -15.29 1.08
C TYR A 21 3.71 -14.62 0.66
N VAL A 22 3.43 -14.54 -0.64
CA VAL A 22 2.20 -13.87 -1.13
C VAL A 22 0.95 -14.75 -1.06
N LEU A 23 1.12 -16.08 -0.95
CA LEU A 23 0.02 -17.04 -0.88
C LEU A 23 -0.39 -17.42 0.54
N ARG A 24 0.43 -17.11 1.56
CA ARG A 24 0.07 -17.34 2.96
C ARG A 24 -0.92 -16.31 3.48
N ASP A 25 -1.62 -16.70 4.54
CA ASP A 25 -2.37 -15.77 5.35
C ASP A 25 -1.48 -14.70 6.01
N PHE A 26 -2.06 -13.52 6.24
CA PHE A 26 -1.50 -12.51 7.12
C PHE A 26 -1.34 -13.05 8.54
N GLY A 27 -0.20 -12.79 9.17
CA GLY A 27 0.08 -13.14 10.55
C GLY A 27 -0.68 -12.28 11.56
N THR A 28 -0.64 -12.65 12.84
CA THR A 28 -1.41 -11.97 13.91
C THR A 28 -1.08 -10.48 14.05
N ALA A 29 0.18 -10.08 13.84
CA ALA A 29 0.57 -8.67 13.85
C ALA A 29 0.03 -7.93 12.62
N GLU A 30 0.28 -8.46 11.43
CA GLU A 30 -0.17 -7.87 10.15
C GLU A 30 -1.71 -7.72 10.10
N ARG A 31 -2.46 -8.69 10.64
CA ARG A 31 -3.93 -8.63 10.72
C ARG A 31 -4.46 -7.46 11.55
N LYS A 32 -3.70 -6.94 12.50
CA LYS A 32 -4.10 -5.77 13.30
C LYS A 32 -3.99 -4.48 12.50
N ASP A 33 -3.01 -4.41 11.60
CA ASP A 33 -2.74 -3.23 10.77
C ASP A 33 -3.54 -3.25 9.46
N LEU A 34 -3.97 -4.44 9.02
CA LEU A 34 -4.67 -4.65 7.76
C LEU A 34 -5.93 -3.77 7.59
N PRO A 35 -6.82 -3.57 8.59
CA PRO A 35 -7.96 -2.68 8.44
C PRO A 35 -7.57 -1.25 8.07
N PHE A 36 -6.52 -0.70 8.70
CA PHE A 36 -6.04 0.66 8.41
C PHE A 36 -5.42 0.75 7.02
N LEU A 37 -4.66 -0.27 6.61
CA LEU A 37 -4.09 -0.34 5.27
C LEU A 37 -5.18 -0.39 4.18
N LEU A 38 -6.26 -1.14 4.42
CA LEU A 38 -7.38 -1.25 3.50
C LEU A 38 -8.20 0.04 3.43
N ASP A 39 -8.39 0.71 4.57
CA ASP A 39 -9.07 2.01 4.65
C ASP A 39 -8.30 3.09 3.86
N GLU A 40 -6.99 3.19 4.08
CA GLU A 40 -6.12 4.12 3.35
C GLU A 40 -6.10 3.82 1.83
N ALA A 41 -6.11 2.53 1.46
CA ALA A 41 -6.20 2.13 0.06
C ALA A 41 -7.55 2.51 -0.57
N ALA A 42 -8.65 2.37 0.17
CA ALA A 42 -9.98 2.78 -0.29
C ALA A 42 -10.03 4.30 -0.50
N ASP A 43 -9.55 5.09 0.45
CA ASP A 43 -9.42 6.54 0.35
C ASP A 43 -8.57 6.97 -0.86
N ALA A 44 -7.47 6.25 -1.12
CA ALA A 44 -6.62 6.51 -2.28
C ALA A 44 -7.34 6.24 -3.60
N VAL A 45 -8.13 5.17 -3.69
CA VAL A 45 -8.96 4.88 -4.86
C VAL A 45 -10.03 5.95 -5.03
N GLU A 46 -10.71 6.35 -3.96
CA GLU A 46 -11.74 7.39 -4.01
C GLU A 46 -11.18 8.73 -4.49
N MET A 47 -10.05 9.17 -3.91
CA MET A 47 -9.40 10.41 -4.30
C MET A 47 -8.87 10.36 -5.73
N LEU A 48 -8.31 9.23 -6.15
CA LEU A 48 -7.85 9.05 -7.53
C LEU A 48 -8.99 9.25 -8.54
N VAL A 49 -10.19 8.77 -8.21
CA VAL A 49 -11.38 8.90 -9.06
C VAL A 49 -11.98 10.31 -8.99
N LYS A 50 -12.04 10.93 -7.81
CA LYS A 50 -12.71 12.22 -7.58
C LYS A 50 -11.82 13.42 -7.93
N GLU A 51 -10.52 13.33 -7.66
CA GLU A 51 -9.58 14.47 -7.68
C GLU A 51 -8.40 14.25 -8.64
N GLY A 52 -8.22 13.03 -9.16
CA GLY A 52 -7.23 12.69 -10.18
C GLY A 52 -5.86 12.28 -9.64
N LEU A 53 -4.99 11.84 -10.57
CA LEU A 53 -3.72 11.18 -10.26
C LEU A 53 -2.76 12.04 -9.43
N THR A 54 -2.56 13.31 -9.82
CA THR A 54 -1.59 14.19 -9.16
C THR A 54 -1.94 14.44 -7.70
N ALA A 55 -3.22 14.75 -7.42
CA ALA A 55 -3.69 15.00 -6.06
C ALA A 55 -3.54 13.75 -5.17
N ALA A 56 -3.98 12.59 -5.68
CA ALA A 56 -3.83 11.31 -4.98
C ALA A 56 -2.34 10.99 -4.72
N GLN A 57 -1.46 11.15 -5.71
CA GLN A 57 -0.03 10.88 -5.52
C GLN A 57 0.61 11.78 -4.45
N GLN A 58 0.28 13.07 -4.43
CA GLN A 58 0.83 14.00 -3.45
C GLN A 58 0.38 13.66 -2.02
N LYS A 59 -0.87 13.21 -1.84
CA LYS A 59 -1.39 12.84 -0.51
C LYS A 59 -0.79 11.53 0.00
N PHE A 60 -0.77 10.48 -0.81
CA PHE A 60 -0.41 9.12 -0.37
C PHE A 60 1.07 8.76 -0.58
N HIS A 61 1.80 9.53 -1.39
CA HIS A 61 3.24 9.38 -1.58
C HIS A 61 3.97 10.73 -1.39
N PRO A 62 3.86 11.37 -0.21
CA PRO A 62 4.56 12.61 0.03
C PRO A 62 6.07 12.38 -0.10
N ALA A 63 6.78 13.34 -0.68
CA ALA A 63 8.23 13.30 -0.73
C ALA A 63 8.76 13.17 0.70
N LYS A 64 9.70 12.24 0.92
CA LYS A 64 10.50 12.28 2.14
C LYS A 64 11.34 13.54 2.05
N THR A 65 11.00 14.55 2.85
CA THR A 65 11.89 15.68 3.04
C THR A 65 13.10 15.14 3.78
N ASP A 66 14.17 14.81 3.05
CA ASP A 66 15.49 14.67 3.67
C ASP A 66 15.86 16.05 4.19
N VAL A 67 15.56 16.28 5.47
CA VAL A 67 16.16 17.38 6.22
C VAL A 67 17.59 16.93 6.53
N PRO A 68 18.62 17.69 6.09
CA PRO A 68 20.01 17.37 6.39
C PRO A 68 20.32 17.41 7.90
#